data_AF-M6DA99-F1
#
_entry.id   AF-M6DA99-F1
#
_cell.length_a   1.000
_cell.length_b   1.000
_cell.length_c   1.000
_cell.angle_alpha   90.00
_cell.angle_beta   90.00
_cell.angle_gamma   90.00
#
_symmetry.space_group_name_H-M   'P 1'
#
loop_
_entity.id
_entity.type
_entity.pdbx_description
1 polymer ?
#
loop_
_entity_poly.entity_id
_entity_poly.type
_entity_poly.pdbx_seq_one_letter_code
_entity_poly.pdbx_strand_id
1 'polypeptide(L)'
;MEIHRVLFQLFQRNGVSIEREVEEFAAEFQVQQPQKLTKAFKQSDNLVAIPIPSGIAFKYVLILGTYLADDTAIGVKKGDPAPIVVRLNGSAQDHPLPQGFMTWSGGLNSLRVATTYDTNQILVEVYLG
;
A
#
# COMPACT_ATOMS: atom_id res chain seq x y z
N MET A 1 10.15 -13.37 -17.17
CA MET A 1 11.03 -12.56 -16.31
C MET A 1 10.79 -11.13 -16.73
N GLU A 2 10.40 -10.29 -15.79
CA GLU A 2 10.01 -8.90 -16.02
C GLU A 2 10.97 -7.98 -15.28
N ILE A 3 11.04 -6.71 -15.70
CA ILE A 3 11.83 -5.68 -15.01
C ILE A 3 10.84 -4.68 -14.44
N HIS A 4 10.85 -4.50 -13.13
CA HIS A 4 10.08 -3.46 -12.46
C HIS A 4 11.02 -2.35 -12.02
N ARG A 5 10.57 -1.11 -12.18
CA ARG A 5 11.26 0.09 -11.72
C ARG A 5 10.39 0.76 -10.67
N VAL A 6 10.90 0.86 -9.44
CA VAL A 6 10.29 1.68 -8.39
C VAL A 6 10.87 3.08 -8.50
N LEU A 7 10.01 4.06 -8.76
CA LEU A 7 10.37 5.46 -8.94
C LEU A 7 9.89 6.27 -7.73
N PHE A 8 10.78 7.05 -7.15
CA PHE A 8 10.41 8.07 -6.18
C PHE A 8 10.83 9.43 -6.71
N GLN A 9 9.86 10.34 -6.78
CA GLN A 9 10.06 11.69 -7.27
C GLN A 9 9.70 12.68 -6.17
N LEU A 10 10.62 13.60 -5.90
CA LEU A 10 10.42 14.68 -4.96
C LEU A 10 10.02 15.94 -5.71
N PHE A 11 8.81 16.44 -5.41
CA PHE A 11 8.33 17.71 -5.92
C PHE A 11 8.41 18.78 -4.83
N GLN A 12 8.85 19.98 -5.21
CA GLN A 12 8.81 21.17 -4.37
C GLN A 12 7.89 22.21 -5.01
N ARG A 13 7.08 22.85 -4.18
CA ARG A 13 6.26 23.99 -4.56
C ARG A 13 6.82 25.26 -3.92
N ASN A 14 7.30 26.19 -4.74
CA ASN A 14 7.72 27.50 -4.24
C ASN A 14 6.51 28.45 -4.15
N GLY A 15 6.65 29.58 -3.43
CA GLY A 15 5.58 30.55 -3.15
C GLY A 15 4.89 31.20 -4.38
N VAL A 16 5.29 30.82 -5.60
CA VAL A 16 4.67 31.20 -6.88
C VAL A 16 3.79 30.06 -7.46
N SER A 17 3.49 29.04 -6.66
CA SER A 17 2.58 27.92 -6.99
C SER A 17 3.01 26.98 -8.13
N ILE A 18 4.23 27.13 -8.67
CA ILE A 18 4.82 26.21 -9.65
C ILE A 18 5.39 24.99 -8.92
N GLU A 19 4.91 23.81 -9.28
CA GLU A 19 5.52 22.54 -8.88
C GLU A 19 6.74 22.25 -9.75
N ARG A 20 7.86 21.93 -9.10
CA ARG A 20 9.10 21.54 -9.77
C ARG A 20 9.60 20.25 -9.16
N GLU A 21 9.98 19.30 -10.02
CA GLU A 21 10.73 18.12 -9.60
C GLU A 21 12.15 18.53 -9.18
N VAL A 22 12.54 18.12 -7.98
CA VAL A 22 13.83 18.48 -7.36
C VAL A 22 14.78 17.30 -7.34
N GLU A 23 14.25 16.08 -7.17
CA GLU A 23 15.05 14.88 -7.07
C GLU A 23 14.25 13.66 -7.55
N GLU A 24 14.96 12.72 -8.17
CA GLU A 24 14.44 11.42 -8.56
C GLU A 24 15.45 10.35 -8.11
N PHE A 25 14.95 9.28 -7.52
CA PHE A 25 15.70 8.03 -7.45
C PHE A 25 14.87 6.87 -7.99
N ALA A 26 15.56 5.90 -8.57
CA ALA A 26 14.95 4.68 -9.06
C ALA A 26 15.72 3.44 -8.63
N ALA A 27 14.97 2.39 -8.33
CA ALA A 27 15.50 1.05 -8.10
C ALA A 27 14.88 0.08 -9.11
N GLU A 28 15.71 -0.67 -9.82
CA GLU A 28 15.28 -1.67 -10.78
C GLU A 28 15.42 -3.08 -10.18
N PHE A 29 14.41 -3.90 -10.39
CA PHE A 29 14.35 -5.26 -9.91
C PHE A 29 14.03 -6.20 -11.05
N GLN A 30 14.78 -7.30 -11.14
CA GLN A 30 14.42 -8.44 -11.97
C GLN A 30 13.46 -9.33 -11.20
N VAL A 31 12.27 -9.49 -11.76
CA VAL A 31 11.10 -10.00 -11.05
C VAL A 31 10.63 -11.32 -11.69
N GLN A 32 10.22 -12.24 -10.83
CA GLN A 32 9.63 -13.51 -11.24
C GLN A 32 8.18 -13.58 -10.75
N GLN A 33 7.25 -13.76 -11.68
CA GLN A 33 5.82 -13.92 -11.39
C GLN A 33 5.23 -12.79 -10.53
N PRO A 34 5.38 -11.51 -10.94
CA PRO A 34 4.83 -10.41 -10.15
C PRO A 34 3.33 -10.56 -9.98
N GLN A 35 2.83 -10.08 -8.83
CA GLN A 35 1.41 -10.16 -8.49
C GLN A 35 0.90 -8.81 -8.03
N LYS A 36 -0.35 -8.53 -8.39
CA LYS A 36 -1.15 -7.47 -7.78
C LYS A 36 -2.33 -8.12 -7.07
N LEU A 37 -2.33 -8.07 -5.75
CA LEU A 37 -3.43 -8.55 -4.92
C LEU A 37 -4.28 -7.37 -4.51
N THR A 38 -5.60 -7.50 -4.57
CA THR A 38 -6.53 -6.45 -4.15
C THR A 38 -7.59 -7.02 -3.22
N LYS A 39 -7.96 -6.24 -2.21
CA LYS A 39 -9.03 -6.62 -1.28
C LYS A 39 -9.73 -5.39 -0.73
N ALA A 40 -11.05 -5.35 -0.92
CA ALA A 40 -11.91 -4.40 -0.23
C ALA A 40 -12.29 -4.95 1.15
N PHE A 41 -12.27 -4.09 2.16
CA PHE A 41 -12.67 -4.40 3.54
C PHE A 41 -13.06 -3.14 4.31
N LYS A 42 -13.73 -3.32 5.44
CA LYS A 42 -14.11 -2.26 6.39
C LYS A 42 -13.84 -2.70 7.83
N GLN A 43 -14.06 -1.83 8.80
CA GLN A 43 -13.80 -2.11 10.21
C GLN A 43 -14.53 -3.38 10.69
N SER A 44 -15.78 -3.60 10.28
CA SER A 44 -16.53 -4.79 10.70
C SER A 44 -15.91 -6.13 10.23
N ASP A 45 -15.03 -6.11 9.23
CA ASP A 45 -14.30 -7.30 8.77
C ASP A 45 -13.10 -7.64 9.68
N ASN A 46 -12.82 -6.80 10.67
CA ASN A 46 -11.72 -6.91 11.63
C ASN A 46 -10.35 -7.03 10.92
N LEU A 47 -9.65 -8.13 11.16
CA LEU A 47 -8.33 -8.41 10.64
C LEU A 47 -8.46 -9.36 9.44
N VAL A 48 -8.33 -8.81 8.24
CA VAL A 48 -8.51 -9.52 6.97
C VAL A 48 -7.17 -10.09 6.48
N ALA A 49 -7.16 -11.35 6.08
CA ALA A 49 -5.98 -11.98 5.49
C ALA A 49 -5.89 -11.67 3.98
N ILE A 50 -4.70 -11.26 3.53
CA ILE A 50 -4.36 -11.14 2.11
C ILE A 50 -3.60 -12.42 1.72
N PRO A 51 -4.05 -13.16 0.69
CA PRO A 51 -3.47 -14.46 0.34
C PRO A 51 -2.13 -14.28 -0.37
N ILE A 52 -1.03 -14.24 0.38
CA ILE A 52 0.32 -14.15 -0.17
C ILE A 52 0.72 -15.50 -0.79
N PRO A 53 1.10 -15.54 -2.09
CA PRO A 53 1.55 -16.77 -2.73
C PRO A 53 2.81 -17.33 -2.06
N SER A 54 2.84 -18.64 -1.86
CA SER A 54 4.01 -19.34 -1.30
C SER A 54 4.98 -19.77 -2.42
N GLY A 55 6.24 -20.00 -2.05
CA GLY A 55 7.26 -20.51 -2.98
C GLY A 55 7.85 -19.48 -3.94
N ILE A 56 7.47 -18.19 -3.80
CA ILE A 56 8.02 -17.09 -4.60
C ILE A 56 8.85 -16.18 -3.68
N ALA A 57 10.06 -15.85 -4.11
CA ALA A 57 10.92 -14.90 -3.41
C ALA A 57 10.75 -13.50 -4.00
N PHE A 58 9.92 -12.69 -3.36
CA PHE A 58 9.71 -11.29 -3.73
C PHE A 58 10.92 -10.42 -3.35
N LYS A 59 11.32 -9.51 -4.24
CA LYS A 59 12.35 -8.48 -4.03
C LYS A 59 11.81 -7.26 -3.27
N TYR A 60 10.54 -6.93 -3.46
CA TYR A 60 9.86 -5.81 -2.85
C TYR A 60 8.37 -6.13 -2.62
N VAL A 61 7.80 -5.43 -1.64
CA VAL A 61 6.37 -5.38 -1.40
C VAL A 61 5.96 -3.92 -1.27
N LEU A 62 4.94 -3.50 -2.01
CA LEU A 62 4.27 -2.21 -1.82
C LEU A 62 2.84 -2.46 -1.38
N ILE A 63 2.42 -1.80 -0.30
CA ILE A 63 1.06 -1.87 0.22
C ILE A 63 0.45 -0.47 0.13
N LEU A 64 -0.72 -0.38 -0.50
CA LEU A 64 -1.49 0.85 -0.65
C LEU A 64 -2.91 0.64 -0.14
N GLY A 65 -3.37 1.50 0.76
CA GLY A 65 -4.75 1.60 1.23
C GLY A 65 -5.39 2.86 0.66
N THR A 66 -6.55 2.73 0.02
CA THR A 66 -7.30 3.87 -0.55
C THR A 66 -8.78 3.78 -0.23
N TYR A 67 -9.45 4.93 -0.15
CA TYR A 67 -10.90 4.99 0.02
C TYR A 67 -11.62 4.58 -1.27
N LEU A 68 -12.62 3.69 -1.20
CA LEU A 68 -13.36 3.22 -2.38
C LEU A 68 -14.47 4.15 -2.87
N ALA A 69 -14.94 5.02 -1.98
CA ALA A 69 -16.00 5.99 -2.26
C ALA A 69 -15.68 7.34 -1.60
N ASP A 70 -16.40 8.37 -2.02
CA ASP A 70 -16.39 9.66 -1.33
C ASP A 70 -17.08 9.52 0.03
N ASP A 71 -16.52 10.12 1.08
CA ASP A 71 -17.17 10.23 2.39
C ASP A 71 -17.12 11.71 2.83
N THR A 72 -18.25 12.38 2.63
CA THR A 72 -18.40 13.82 2.90
C THR A 72 -18.41 14.14 4.39
N ALA A 73 -18.70 13.18 5.28
CA ALA A 73 -18.73 13.41 6.72
C ALA A 73 -17.33 13.68 7.28
N ILE A 74 -16.30 13.13 6.64
CA ILE A 74 -14.89 13.27 7.00
C ILE A 74 -14.05 13.97 5.92
N GLY A 75 -14.68 14.40 4.82
CA GLY A 75 -14.04 15.20 3.78
C GLY A 75 -13.03 14.44 2.92
N VAL A 76 -13.18 13.13 2.76
CA VAL A 76 -12.29 12.30 1.91
C VAL A 76 -12.95 11.98 0.58
N LYS A 77 -12.14 11.86 -0.46
CA LYS A 77 -12.56 11.46 -1.80
C LYS A 77 -12.15 10.03 -2.09
N LYS A 78 -12.87 9.41 -3.01
CA LYS A 78 -12.46 8.14 -3.61
C LYS A 78 -11.04 8.24 -4.18
N GLY A 79 -10.20 7.28 -3.83
CA GLY A 79 -8.81 7.21 -4.24
C GLY A 79 -7.84 7.95 -3.32
N ASP A 80 -8.33 8.75 -2.36
CA ASP A 80 -7.46 9.34 -1.35
C ASP A 80 -6.81 8.22 -0.51
N PRO A 81 -5.57 8.43 0.00
CA PRO A 81 -4.92 7.47 0.89
C PRO A 81 -5.74 7.24 2.16
N ALA A 82 -5.93 5.99 2.52
CA ALA A 82 -6.75 5.60 3.66
C ALA A 82 -5.92 4.90 4.74
N PRO A 83 -6.12 5.23 6.03
CA PRO A 83 -5.34 4.64 7.11
C PRO A 83 -5.65 3.16 7.27
N ILE A 84 -4.59 2.36 7.35
CA ILE A 84 -4.67 0.91 7.57
C ILE A 84 -3.68 0.52 8.68
N VAL A 85 -3.88 -0.67 9.24
CA VAL A 85 -2.94 -1.35 10.11
C VAL A 85 -2.55 -2.66 9.45
N VAL A 86 -1.25 -2.98 9.43
CA VAL A 86 -0.77 -4.23 8.85
C VAL A 86 -0.06 -5.09 9.88
N ARG A 87 -0.20 -6.42 9.75
CA ARG A 87 0.60 -7.43 10.44
C ARG A 87 1.32 -8.28 9.41
N LEU A 88 2.63 -8.36 9.53
CA LEU A 88 3.51 -9.02 8.57
C LEU A 88 4.01 -10.34 9.15
N ASN A 89 4.15 -11.36 8.30
CA ASN A 89 4.88 -12.60 8.60
C ASN A 89 4.42 -13.31 9.89
N GLY A 90 3.11 -13.27 10.18
CA GLY A 90 2.52 -13.93 11.34
C GLY A 90 2.80 -13.22 12.67
N SER A 91 3.45 -12.06 12.65
CA SER A 91 3.67 -11.24 13.84
C SER A 91 2.35 -10.78 14.45
N ALA A 92 2.30 -10.69 15.79
CA ALA A 92 1.21 -10.07 16.51
C ALA A 92 1.36 -8.54 16.59
N GLN A 93 2.51 -7.99 16.16
CA GLN A 93 2.78 -6.56 16.17
C GLN A 93 2.01 -5.84 15.07
N ASP A 94 1.26 -4.82 15.48
CA ASP A 94 0.57 -3.90 14.59
C ASP A 94 1.55 -2.84 14.05
N HIS A 95 1.52 -2.65 12.74
CA HIS A 95 2.20 -1.56 12.05
C HIS A 95 1.14 -0.59 11.53
N PRO A 96 0.85 0.50 12.25
CA PRO A 96 -0.10 1.51 11.80
C PRO A 96 0.48 2.29 10.62
N LEU A 97 -0.34 2.48 9.58
CA LEU A 97 -0.02 3.23 8.37
C LEU A 97 -1.08 4.35 8.19
N PRO A 98 -0.91 5.51 8.85
CA PRO A 98 -1.89 6.60 8.81
C PRO A 98 -2.14 7.14 7.40
N GLN A 99 -1.16 7.01 6.51
CA GLN A 99 -1.22 7.45 5.12
C GLN A 99 -1.47 6.29 4.14
N GLY A 100 -1.85 5.11 4.65
CA GLY A 100 -2.19 3.96 3.80
C GLY A 100 -1.04 3.35 3.02
N PHE A 101 0.20 3.78 3.23
CA PHE A 101 1.33 3.38 2.40
C PHE A 101 2.45 2.72 3.19
N MET A 102 2.97 1.60 2.69
CA MET A 102 4.19 0.95 3.19
C MET A 102 4.99 0.37 2.02
N THR A 103 6.31 0.52 2.10
CA THR A 103 7.25 -0.29 1.33
C THR A 103 7.94 -1.26 2.29
N TRP A 104 8.15 -2.49 1.83
CA TRP A 104 8.83 -3.51 2.61
C TRP A 104 9.85 -4.24 1.73
N SER A 105 11.12 -4.18 2.15
CA SER A 105 12.22 -4.92 1.55
C SER A 105 12.46 -6.19 2.36
N GLY A 106 12.09 -7.34 1.81
CA GLY A 106 12.26 -8.65 2.45
C GLY A 106 11.17 -9.63 2.08
N GLY A 107 11.35 -10.89 2.49
CA GLY A 107 10.34 -11.93 2.29
C GLY A 107 9.04 -11.59 3.02
N LEU A 108 7.92 -11.81 2.33
CA LEU A 108 6.58 -11.73 2.89
C LEU A 108 5.91 -13.10 2.71
N ASN A 109 5.53 -13.72 3.82
CA ASN A 109 4.92 -15.05 3.85
C ASN A 109 3.45 -14.97 4.29
N SER A 110 3.07 -13.93 5.02
CA SER A 110 1.68 -13.64 5.35
C SER A 110 1.48 -12.15 5.57
N LEU A 111 0.29 -11.68 5.22
CA LEU A 111 -0.14 -10.31 5.40
C LEU A 111 -1.56 -10.32 5.93
N ARG A 112 -1.78 -9.57 7.00
CA ARG A 112 -3.12 -9.23 7.46
C ARG A 112 -3.27 -7.73 7.54
N VAL A 113 -4.45 -7.25 7.18
CA VAL A 113 -4.77 -5.83 7.14
C VAL A 113 -6.03 -5.57 7.94
N ALA A 114 -6.07 -4.43 8.62
CA ALA A 114 -7.22 -3.95 9.36
C ALA A 114 -7.37 -2.44 9.18
N THR A 115 -8.56 -1.93 9.48
CA THR A 115 -8.85 -0.50 9.45
C THR A 115 -9.82 -0.16 10.56
N THR A 116 -9.78 1.09 10.99
CA THR A 116 -10.71 1.68 11.95
C THR A 116 -11.92 2.32 11.26
N TYR A 117 -11.99 2.30 9.92
CA TYR A 117 -13.08 2.90 9.15
C TYR A 117 -14.23 1.92 8.89
N ASP A 118 -15.41 2.22 9.41
CA ASP A 118 -16.63 1.44 9.14
C ASP A 118 -17.58 2.11 8.14
N THR A 119 -17.51 3.44 8.02
CA THR A 119 -18.42 4.25 7.16
C THR A 119 -18.12 4.08 5.67
N ASN A 120 -16.92 3.63 5.33
CA ASN A 120 -16.45 3.44 3.97
C ASN A 120 -15.60 2.17 3.87
N GLN A 121 -15.62 1.54 2.70
CA GLN A 121 -14.70 0.44 2.41
C GLN A 121 -13.34 1.00 1.99
N ILE A 122 -12.29 0.38 2.49
CA ILE A 122 -10.92 0.60 2.05
C ILE A 122 -10.56 -0.49 1.05
N LEU A 123 -9.97 -0.09 -0.06
CA LEU A 123 -9.26 -0.99 -0.96
C LEU A 123 -7.81 -1.06 -0.53
N VAL A 124 -7.36 -2.26 -0.16
CA VAL A 124 -5.93 -2.58 -0.09
C VAL A 124 -5.48 -3.13 -1.42
N GLU A 125 -4.38 -2.60 -1.93
CA GLU A 125 -3.63 -3.11 -3.08
C GLU A 125 -2.22 -3.47 -2.63
N VAL A 126 -1.79 -4.69 -2.97
CA VAL A 126 -0.47 -5.21 -2.62
C VAL A 126 0.25 -5.60 -3.90
N TYR A 127 1.34 -4.92 -4.17
CA TYR A 127 2.21 -5.18 -5.29
C TYR A 127 3.39 -6.01 -4.82
N LEU A 128 3.52 -7.21 -5.38
CA LEU A 128 4.56 -8.17 -5.07
C LEU A 128 5.44 -8.36 -6.30
N GLY A 129 6.75 -8.18 -6.13
CA GLY A 129 7.75 -8.46 -7.15
C GLY A 129 9.07 -8.83 -6.51
#